data_AF-A0A5R2NF89-F1
#
_entry.id   AF-A0A5R2NF89-F1
#
_cell.length_a   1.000
_cell.length_b   1.000
_cell.length_c   1.000
_cell.angle_alpha   90.00
_cell.angle_beta   90.00
_cell.angle_gamma   90.00
#
_symmetry.space_group_name_H-M   'P 1'
#
loop_
_entity.id
_entity.type
_entity.pdbx_description
1 polymer ?
#
loop_
_entity_poly.entity_id
_entity_poly.type
_entity_poly.pdbx_seq_one_letter_code
_entity_poly.pdbx_strand_id
1 'polypeptide(L)' 'MPIDDDIIISGEAVIHPGDLHEDFIRSSGPGGQNVNKVATAVQLRFDAQNAEGLSDRVRERTIKLAGQ' A
#
# COMPACT_ATOMS: atom_id res chain seq x y z
N MET A 1 5.70 -2.82 -10.67
CA MET A 1 7.12 -3.17 -10.46
C MET A 1 7.15 -3.51 -8.99
N PRO A 2 7.46 -4.76 -8.60
CA PRO A 2 7.44 -5.11 -7.18
C PRO A 2 8.33 -4.13 -6.42
N ILE A 3 7.84 -3.66 -5.28
CA ILE A 3 8.67 -2.89 -4.35
C ILE A 3 9.66 -3.91 -3.79
N ASP A 4 10.87 -3.95 -4.35
CA ASP A 4 11.88 -4.96 -3.97
C ASP A 4 12.64 -4.60 -2.68
N ASP A 5 12.39 -3.40 -2.15
CA ASP A 5 13.09 -2.86 -0.98
C ASP A 5 12.18 -2.74 0.25
N ASP A 6 12.78 -2.91 1.43
CA ASP A 6 12.12 -2.62 2.70
C ASP A 6 11.81 -1.12 2.84
N ILE A 7 10.59 -0.80 3.24
CA ILE A 7 10.19 0.56 3.57
C ILE A 7 10.33 0.75 5.08
N ILE A 8 11.36 1.49 5.49
CA ILE A 8 11.65 1.78 6.89
C ILE A 8 10.87 3.03 7.31
N ILE A 9 9.92 2.88 8.24
CA ILE A 9 9.15 4.03 8.78
C ILE A 9 9.77 4.51 10.09
N SER A 10 10.06 3.58 11.00
CA SER A 10 10.69 3.87 12.30
C SER A 10 11.32 2.61 12.87
N GLY A 11 12.00 2.72 14.02
CA GLY A 11 12.58 1.56 14.71
C GLY A 11 11.55 0.50 15.17
N GLU A 12 10.26 0.80 15.13
CA GLU A 12 9.18 -0.13 15.49
C GLU A 12 8.30 -0.54 14.29
N ALA A 13 8.63 -0.07 13.08
CA ALA A 13 7.82 -0.29 11.88
C ALA A 13 8.67 -0.31 10.60
N VAL A 14 8.72 -1.49 10.00
CA VAL A 14 9.25 -1.77 8.66
C VAL A 14 8.15 -2.47 7.86
N ILE A 15 8.01 -2.12 6.58
CA ILE A 15 7.11 -2.79 5.64
C ILE A 15 8.00 -3.56 4.67
N HIS A 16 7.83 -4.88 4.61
CA HIS A 16 8.58 -5.71 3.69
C HIS A 16 7.91 -5.70 2.30
N PRO A 17 8.67 -5.98 1.23
CA PRO A 17 8.16 -6.15 -0.13
C PRO A 17 6.88 -6.99 -0.24
N GLY A 18 6.79 -8.08 0.52
CA GLY A 18 5.66 -9.01 0.50
C GLY A 18 4.41 -8.53 1.22
N ASP A 19 4.51 -7.46 2.02
CA ASP A 19 3.38 -6.97 2.82
C ASP A 19 2.47 -6.02 2.03
N LEU A 20 2.93 -5.52 0.87
CA LEU A 20 2.24 -4.53 0.06
C LEU A 20 1.83 -5.10 -1.29
N HIS A 21 0.54 -5.02 -1.59
CA HIS A 21 -0.02 -5.39 -2.90
C HIS A 21 -0.37 -4.14 -3.71
N GLU A 22 0.13 -4.07 -4.94
CA GLU A 22 -0.18 -3.01 -5.90
C GLU A 22 -1.13 -3.48 -7.00
N ASP A 23 -2.23 -2.76 -7.18
CA ASP A 23 -3.21 -2.99 -8.23
C ASP A 23 -3.35 -1.71 -9.08
N PHE A 24 -2.96 -1.77 -10.36
CA PHE A 24 -3.06 -0.63 -11.28
C PHE A 24 -4.48 -0.52 -11.84
N ILE A 25 -5.15 0.59 -11.55
CA ILE A 25 -6.53 0.84 -11.97
C ILE A 25 -6.61 1.91 -13.05
N ARG A 26 -7.63 1.80 -13.90
CA ARG A 26 -7.95 2.85 -14.88
C ARG A 26 -8.68 3.97 -14.15
N SER A 27 -8.14 5.18 -14.21
CA SER A 27 -8.84 6.38 -13.72
C SER A 27 -10.09 6.62 -14.57
N SER A 28 -11.27 6.50 -13.97
CA SER A 28 -12.57 6.69 -14.64
C SER A 28 -13.05 8.15 -14.57
N GLY A 29 -12.15 9.11 -14.83
CA GLY A 29 -12.51 10.54 -14.89
C GLY A 29 -13.09 10.93 -16.27
N PRO A 30 -14.14 11.77 -16.34
CA PRO A 30 -14.62 12.31 -17.62
C PRO A 30 -13.59 13.32 -18.15
N GLY A 31 -12.76 12.91 -19.12
CA GLY A 31 -11.72 13.77 -19.68
C GLY A 31 -11.25 13.29 -21.04
N GLY A 32 -11.21 14.21 -22.01
CA GLY A 32 -10.92 13.98 -23.43
C GLY A 32 -9.55 13.35 -23.72
N GLN A 33 -9.24 13.29 -25.02
CA GLN A 33 -8.25 12.43 -25.72
C GLN A 33 -6.87 12.14 -25.07
N ASN A 34 -6.44 12.80 -23.99
CA ASN A 34 -5.19 12.53 -23.27
C ASN A 34 -5.30 11.54 -22.09
N VAL A 35 -6.51 11.16 -21.65
CA VAL A 35 -6.71 10.26 -20.48
C VAL A 35 -6.66 8.76 -20.84
N ASN A 36 -6.77 8.42 -22.13
CA ASN A 36 -6.94 7.02 -22.59
C ASN A 36 -5.64 6.18 -22.72
N LYS A 37 -4.51 6.58 -22.13
CA LYS A 37 -3.24 5.88 -22.43
C LYS A 37 -2.38 5.39 -21.27
N VAL A 38 -2.64 5.78 -20.01
CA VAL A 38 -1.83 5.31 -18.89
C VAL A 38 -2.72 5.01 -17.68
N ALA A 39 -2.65 3.78 -17.16
CA ALA A 39 -3.17 3.45 -15.84
C ALA A 39 -2.33 4.19 -14.79
N THR A 40 -2.64 5.46 -14.53
CA THR A 40 -1.88 6.33 -13.61
C THR A 40 -2.31 6.19 -12.15
N ALA A 41 -3.43 5.52 -11.88
CA ALA A 41 -3.90 5.29 -10.53
C ALA A 41 -3.44 3.91 -10.03
N VAL A 42 -2.85 3.89 -8.84
CA VAL A 42 -2.41 2.67 -8.16
C VAL A 42 -3.21 2.54 -6.87
N GLN A 43 -3.85 1.39 -6.69
CA GLN A 43 -4.41 0.98 -5.42
C GLN A 43 -3.38 0.15 -4.67
N LEU A 44 -3.08 0.53 -3.43
CA LEU A 44 -2.18 -0.20 -2.55
C LEU A 44 -2.98 -0.84 -1.42
N ARG A 45 -2.72 -2.12 -1.15
CA ARG A 45 -3.29 -2.86 -0.01
C ARG A 45 -2.17 -3.36 0.87
N PHE A 46 -2.32 -3.18 2.17
CA PHE A 46 -1.33 -3.57 3.18
C PHE A 46 -2.01 -4.43 4.25
N ASP A 47 -1.52 -5.66 4.46
CA ASP A 47 -2.02 -6.54 5.50
C ASP A 47 -1.30 -6.29 6.82
N ALA A 48 -1.77 -5.28 7.54
CA ALA A 48 -1.23 -4.91 8.84
C ALA A 48 -1.32 -6.05 9.87
N GLN A 49 -2.24 -7.01 9.72
CA GLN A 49 -2.40 -8.10 10.68
C GLN A 49 -1.24 -9.08 10.60
N ASN A 50 -0.77 -9.40 9.40
CA ASN A 50 0.26 -10.41 9.17
C ASN A 50 1.68 -9.83 8.94
N ALA A 51 1.84 -8.52 8.80
CA ALA A 51 3.14 -7.89 8.53
C ALA A 51 4.16 -8.12 9.67
N GLU A 52 5.28 -8.80 9.42
CA GLU A 52 6.28 -9.14 10.46
C GLU A 52 7.05 -7.92 10.97
N GLY A 53 7.24 -6.91 10.11
CA GLY A 53 8.02 -5.71 10.44
C GLY A 53 7.33 -4.71 11.38
N LEU A 54 6.12 -5.01 11.90
CA LEU A 54 5.42 -4.18 12.87
C LEU A 54 5.57 -4.71 14.30
N SER A 55 5.98 -3.84 15.23
CA SER A 55 5.85 -4.15 16.66
C SER A 55 4.39 -4.33 17.06
N ASP A 56 4.12 -5.10 18.12
CA ASP A 56 2.75 -5.36 18.61
C ASP A 56 1.97 -4.06 18.85
N ARG A 57 2.64 -3.08 19.44
CA ARG A 57 2.08 -1.74 19.71
C ARG A 57 1.66 -1.03 18.43
N VAL A 58 2.48 -1.09 17.38
CA VAL A 58 2.17 -0.45 16.09
C VAL A 58 1.08 -1.23 15.38
N ARG A 59 1.19 -2.56 15.30
CA ARG A 59 0.19 -3.46 14.70
C ARG A 59 -1.21 -3.21 15.25
N GLU A 60 -1.38 -3.25 16.56
CA GLU A 60 -2.68 -3.04 17.21
C GLU A 60 -3.28 -1.67 16.90
N ARG A 61 -2.45 -0.63 16.87
CA ARG A 61 -2.91 0.73 16.55
C ARG A 61 -3.27 0.86 15.08
N THR A 62 -2.49 0.27 14.20
CA THR A 62 -2.76 0.26 12.76
C THR A 62 -4.07 -0.46 12.48
N ILE A 63 -4.31 -1.64 13.07
CA ILE A 63 -5.59 -2.37 12.92
C ILE A 63 -6.78 -1.55 13.44
N LYS A 64 -6.62 -0.82 14.55
CA LYS A 64 -7.67 0.06 15.09
C LYS A 64 -7.98 1.27 14.20
N LEU A 65 -7.00 1.75 13.44
CA LEU A 65 -7.11 2.94 12.59
C LEU A 65 -7.43 2.61 11.13
N ALA A 66 -7.00 1.44 10.65
CA ALA A 66 -7.32 0.92 9.33
C ALA A 66 -8.81 0.57 9.33
N GLY A 67 -9.61 1.41 8.66
CA GLY A 67 -11.02 1.13 8.43
C GLY A 67 -11.18 -0.22 7.74
N GLN A 68 -12.19 -0.99 8.18
CA GLN A 68 -12.53 -2.32 7.67
C GLN A 68 -12.67 -2.36 6.15
#